data_AF-A0A8C8ZNX0-F1
#
_entry.id   AF-A0A8C8ZNX0-F1
#
_cell.length_a   1.000
_cell.length_b   1.000
_cell.length_c   1.000
_cell.angle_alpha   90.00
_cell.angle_beta   90.00
_cell.angle_gamma   90.00
#
_symmetry.space_group_name_H-M   'P 1'
#
loop_
_entity.id
_entity.type
_entity.pdbx_description
1 polymer ?
#
loop_
_entity_poly.entity_id
_entity_poly.type
_entity_poly.pdbx_seq_one_letter_code
_entity_poly.pdbx_strand_id
1 'polypeptide(L)'
;MLGFLSARQAGLEDPLCLRRAESTRRDHRDVHKYSVETVQWYPHDTGMFTSSSFDKTLKVWDTNTLQIADVFTFEETVYSHHMSPVATKHCLVAGLYVYSYAF
;
A
#
# COMPACT_ATOMS: atom_id res chain seq x y z
N MET A 1 -9.49 26.39 -25.94
CA MET A 1 -8.52 26.33 -27.05
C MET A 1 -7.47 27.39 -26.75
N LEU A 2 -6.18 27.01 -26.76
CA LEU A 2 -4.98 27.83 -26.53
C LEU A 2 -4.43 27.89 -25.11
N GLY A 3 -3.46 27.01 -24.85
CA GLY A 3 -2.54 27.01 -23.71
C GLY A 3 -1.39 26.04 -23.97
N PHE A 4 -0.86 26.03 -25.20
CA PHE A 4 0.35 25.30 -25.59
C PHE A 4 1.47 26.33 -25.81
N LEU A 5 2.69 25.96 -25.39
CA LEU A 5 3.99 26.62 -25.58
C LEU A 5 4.51 27.44 -24.38
N SER A 6 5.28 26.78 -23.53
CA SER A 6 6.72 27.08 -23.45
C SER A 6 7.44 25.96 -22.72
N ALA A 7 7.90 24.96 -23.48
CA ALA A 7 9.00 24.10 -23.09
C ALA A 7 10.26 24.65 -23.78
N ARG A 8 11.19 25.22 -23.01
CA ARG A 8 12.60 25.28 -23.42
C ARG A 8 13.48 25.59 -22.21
N GLN A 9 14.58 24.83 -22.14
CA GLN A 9 15.79 25.03 -21.35
C GLN A 9 15.93 24.27 -20.01
N ALA A 10 15.98 22.94 -20.09
CA ALA A 10 17.09 22.16 -19.54
C ALA A 10 16.94 20.71 -20.04
N GLY A 11 17.89 20.25 -20.85
CA GLY A 11 17.88 18.88 -21.39
C GLY A 11 18.07 17.84 -20.30
N LEU A 12 17.03 17.06 -20.04
CA LEU A 12 17.10 15.65 -19.63
C LEU A 12 15.72 15.04 -19.89
N GLU A 13 15.48 14.68 -21.14
CA GLU A 13 14.28 14.01 -21.61
C GLU A 13 14.39 12.51 -21.35
N ASP A 14 13.84 12.07 -20.22
CA ASP A 14 13.27 10.73 -20.12
C ASP A 14 11.81 10.88 -19.65
N PRO A 15 10.81 10.67 -20.54
CA PRO A 15 9.40 10.93 -20.25
C PRO A 15 8.75 9.90 -19.30
N LEU A 16 9.51 8.96 -18.75
CA LEU A 16 8.98 7.91 -17.86
C LEU A 16 9.02 8.25 -16.36
N CYS A 17 9.69 9.32 -15.95
CA CYS A 17 9.90 9.63 -14.54
C CYS A 17 9.18 10.92 -14.13
N LEU A 18 8.47 10.85 -13.01
CA LEU A 18 7.67 11.91 -12.36
C LEU A 18 6.29 12.21 -12.95
N ARG A 19 5.39 11.23 -12.84
CA ARG A 19 4.02 11.57 -12.42
C ARG A 19 4.07 11.92 -10.93
N ARG A 20 4.18 13.22 -10.64
CA ARG A 20 4.14 13.76 -9.27
C ARG A 20 2.85 13.28 -8.59
N ALA A 21 2.98 12.45 -7.56
CA ALA A 21 1.85 12.06 -6.73
C ALA A 21 1.43 13.29 -5.90
N GLU A 22 0.42 14.00 -6.38
CA GLU A 22 -0.22 15.05 -5.61
C GLU A 22 -0.91 14.41 -4.40
N SER A 23 -0.30 14.55 -3.21
CA SER A 23 -0.88 14.09 -1.95
C SER A 23 -2.08 14.97 -1.62
N THR A 24 -3.24 14.58 -2.14
CA THR A 24 -4.51 15.21 -1.77
C THR A 24 -4.86 14.69 -0.38
N ARG A 25 -4.56 15.46 0.68
CA ARG A 25 -4.93 15.10 2.06
C ARG A 25 -6.45 15.17 2.22
N ARG A 26 -7.14 14.09 1.83
CA ARG A 26 -8.53 13.84 2.19
C ARG A 26 -8.52 13.11 3.54
N ASP A 27 -9.33 13.58 4.48
CA ASP A 27 -9.56 12.88 5.74
C ASP A 27 -10.35 11.60 5.42
N HIS A 28 -9.63 10.50 5.19
CA HIS A 28 -10.23 9.21 4.84
C HIS A 28 -10.47 8.45 6.13
N ARG A 29 -11.73 8.17 6.47
CA ARG A 29 -12.09 7.40 7.67
C ARG A 29 -11.46 6.00 7.71
N ASP A 30 -10.96 5.56 6.57
CA ASP A 30 -10.42 4.25 6.30
C ASP A 30 -8.87 4.19 6.35
N VAL A 31 -8.16 5.29 6.65
CA VAL A 31 -6.70 5.23 6.84
C VAL A 31 -6.29 4.50 8.11
N HIS A 32 -5.05 4.01 8.14
CA HIS A 32 -4.44 3.51 9.36
C HIS A 32 -4.25 4.63 10.39
N LYS A 33 -4.44 4.30 11.67
CA LYS A 33 -4.34 5.27 12.77
C LYS A 33 -2.90 5.54 13.19
N TYR A 34 -2.02 4.57 12.97
CA TYR A 34 -0.59 4.65 13.30
C TYR A 34 0.27 4.33 12.07
N SER A 35 1.58 4.21 12.28
CA SER A 35 2.54 3.91 11.21
C SER A 35 2.16 2.63 10.48
N VAL A 36 2.41 2.60 9.18
CA VAL A 36 2.22 1.45 8.30
C VAL A 36 3.56 0.80 8.07
N GLU A 37 3.67 -0.48 8.41
CA GLU A 37 4.95 -1.17 8.50
C GLU A 37 5.28 -1.87 7.19
N THR A 38 4.30 -2.58 6.65
CA THR A 38 4.44 -3.24 5.36
C THR A 38 3.22 -3.06 4.49
N VAL A 39 3.46 -2.94 3.19
CA VAL A 39 2.45 -2.89 2.15
C VAL A 39 2.87 -3.89 1.07
N GLN A 40 1.96 -4.77 0.65
CA GLN A 40 2.26 -5.77 -0.35
C GLN A 40 1.13 -5.92 -1.35
N TRP A 41 1.49 -5.91 -2.63
CA TRP A 41 0.57 -6.22 -3.71
C TRP A 41 0.23 -7.71 -3.72
N TYR A 42 -1.02 -8.02 -4.09
CA TYR A 42 -1.35 -9.40 -4.40
C TYR A 42 -0.56 -9.83 -5.65
N PRO A 43 0.24 -10.91 -5.61
CA PRO A 43 1.20 -11.22 -6.67
C PRO A 43 0.57 -11.67 -7.99
N HIS A 44 -0.73 -12.00 -7.99
CA HIS A 44 -1.42 -12.52 -9.18
C HIS A 44 -2.38 -11.51 -9.82
N ASP A 45 -2.71 -10.41 -9.15
CA ASP A 45 -3.62 -9.39 -9.67
C ASP A 45 -3.28 -8.01 -9.10
N THR A 46 -3.38 -6.99 -9.93
CA THR A 46 -3.26 -5.57 -9.55
C THR A 46 -4.52 -5.03 -8.90
N GLY A 47 -5.60 -5.81 -8.83
CA GLY A 47 -6.86 -5.44 -8.20
C GLY A 47 -6.77 -5.23 -6.69
N MET A 48 -5.74 -5.77 -6.01
CA MET A 48 -5.70 -5.83 -4.56
C MET A 48 -4.30 -5.66 -3.97
N PHE A 49 -4.22 -4.97 -2.83
CA PHE A 49 -3.03 -4.94 -1.99
C PHE A 49 -3.40 -4.99 -0.51
N THR A 50 -2.45 -5.35 0.33
CA THR A 50 -2.60 -5.35 1.80
C THR A 50 -1.66 -4.36 2.45
N SER A 51 -2.08 -3.82 3.59
CA SER A 51 -1.25 -2.97 4.44
C SER A 51 -1.39 -3.39 5.89
N SER A 52 -0.28 -3.45 6.64
CA SER A 52 -0.29 -3.71 8.09
C SER A 52 0.31 -2.55 8.86
N SER A 53 -0.15 -2.34 10.10
CA SER A 53 0.21 -1.15 10.87
C SER A 53 0.26 -1.39 12.39
N PHE A 54 0.91 -0.46 13.12
CA PHE A 54 0.92 -0.36 14.58
C PHE A 54 -0.47 -0.17 15.21
N ASP A 55 -1.50 0.11 14.42
CA ASP A 55 -2.91 0.09 14.86
C ASP A 55 -3.48 -1.31 15.07
N LYS A 56 -2.62 -2.33 14.98
CA LYS A 56 -2.96 -3.75 15.16
C LYS A 56 -3.99 -4.21 14.13
N THR A 57 -3.99 -3.58 12.96
CA THR A 57 -4.82 -3.97 11.83
C THR A 57 -4.00 -4.31 10.60
N LEU A 58 -4.48 -5.31 9.86
CA LEU A 58 -4.10 -5.55 8.47
C LEU A 58 -5.33 -5.27 7.61
N LYS A 59 -5.21 -4.33 6.70
CA LYS A 59 -6.29 -3.93 5.79
C LYS A 59 -6.02 -4.53 4.41
N VAL A 60 -7.08 -5.06 3.81
CA VAL A 60 -7.12 -5.48 2.42
C VAL A 60 -7.81 -4.38 1.62
N TRP A 61 -7.17 -3.94 0.55
CA TRP A 61 -7.65 -2.84 -0.28
C TRP A 61 -8.02 -3.34 -1.66
N ASP A 62 -9.21 -2.96 -2.13
CA ASP A 62 -9.59 -3.06 -3.54
C ASP A 62 -9.17 -1.78 -4.26
N THR A 63 -8.37 -1.92 -5.31
CA THR A 63 -7.80 -0.79 -6.04
C THR A 63 -8.73 -0.18 -7.07
N ASN A 64 -9.72 -0.95 -7.53
CA ASN A 64 -10.70 -0.47 -8.51
C ASN A 64 -11.64 0.56 -7.89
N THR A 65 -11.99 0.34 -6.62
CA THR A 65 -12.89 1.18 -5.83
C THR A 65 -12.15 2.08 -4.84
N LEU A 66 -10.87 1.80 -4.56
CA LEU A 66 -10.07 2.46 -3.52
C LEU A 66 -10.71 2.37 -2.14
N GLN A 67 -11.36 1.24 -1.86
CA GLN A 67 -12.02 0.95 -0.59
C GLN A 67 -11.37 -0.24 0.11
N ILE A 68 -11.56 -0.30 1.43
CA ILE A 68 -11.18 -1.47 2.21
C ILE A 68 -12.15 -2.59 1.86
N ALA A 69 -11.61 -3.70 1.36
CA ALA A 69 -12.34 -4.94 1.15
C ALA A 69 -12.52 -5.72 2.45
N ASP A 70 -11.49 -5.73 3.31
CA ASP A 70 -11.52 -6.43 4.61
C ASP A 70 -10.54 -5.84 5.63
N VAL A 71 -10.81 -6.06 6.92
CA VAL A 71 -9.96 -5.63 8.04
C VAL A 71 -9.76 -6.78 9.01
N PHE A 72 -8.50 -7.20 9.14
CA PHE A 72 -8.08 -8.14 10.17
C PHE A 72 -7.55 -7.38 11.37
N THR A 73 -8.15 -7.62 12.53
CA THR A 73 -7.71 -7.04 13.81
C THR A 73 -6.93 -8.07 14.60
N PHE A 74 -5.79 -7.66 15.15
CA PHE A 74 -4.91 -8.49 15.95
C PHE A 74 -4.82 -7.95 17.38
N GLU A 75 -4.48 -8.82 18.33
CA GLU A 75 -4.25 -8.39 19.71
C GLU A 75 -2.95 -7.60 19.86
N GLU A 76 -2.00 -7.79 18.94
CA GLU A 76 -0.68 -7.18 18.93
C GLU A 76 -0.33 -6.52 17.59
N THR A 77 0.75 -5.74 17.57
CA THR A 77 1.23 -5.06 16.37
C THR A 77 1.74 -6.06 15.32
N VAL A 78 1.39 -5.80 14.06
CA VAL A 78 1.91 -6.54 12.90
C VAL A 78 3.09 -5.78 12.30
N TYR A 79 4.31 -6.27 12.56
CA TYR A 79 5.54 -5.66 12.07
C TYR A 79 5.85 -5.98 10.61
N SER A 80 5.41 -7.14 10.13
CA SER A 80 5.61 -7.54 8.74
C SER A 80 4.60 -8.60 8.36
N HIS A 81 4.14 -8.55 7.12
CA HIS A 81 3.35 -9.61 6.50
C HIS A 81 3.91 -10.00 5.13
N HIS A 82 3.71 -11.26 4.75
CA HIS A 82 4.06 -11.75 3.43
C HIS A 82 2.90 -12.52 2.78
N MET A 83 2.57 -12.15 1.54
CA MET A 83 1.64 -12.82 0.66
C MET A 83 2.27 -14.07 0.06
N SER A 84 1.51 -15.16 0.02
CA SER A 84 1.95 -16.36 -0.69
C SER A 84 2.09 -16.07 -2.20
N PRO A 85 3.25 -16.35 -2.82
CA PRO A 85 3.47 -16.13 -4.25
C PRO A 85 2.83 -17.20 -5.14
N VAL A 86 2.26 -18.26 -4.56
CA VAL A 86 1.69 -19.42 -5.27
C VAL A 86 0.18 -19.54 -5.07
N ALA A 87 -0.38 -18.85 -4.07
CA ALA A 87 -1.79 -18.98 -3.74
C ALA A 87 -2.67 -18.15 -4.68
N THR A 88 -3.20 -18.81 -5.71
CA THR A 88 -4.02 -18.21 -6.78
C THR A 88 -5.52 -18.15 -6.50
N LYS A 89 -6.02 -18.91 -5.51
CA LYS A 89 -7.45 -19.01 -5.18
C LYS A 89 -7.83 -18.49 -3.80
N HIS A 90 -6.89 -18.50 -2.85
CA HIS A 90 -7.09 -18.00 -1.50
C HIS A 90 -5.93 -17.04 -1.17
N CYS A 91 -6.24 -15.86 -0.63
CA CYS A 91 -5.21 -14.98 -0.08
C CYS A 91 -4.68 -15.59 1.22
N LEU A 92 -3.48 -16.18 1.14
CA LEU A 92 -2.75 -16.62 2.32
C LEU A 92 -1.77 -15.52 2.71
N VAL A 93 -2.06 -14.86 3.83
CA VAL A 93 -1.21 -13.83 4.44
C VAL A 93 -0.58 -14.43 5.69
N ALA A 94 0.75 -14.45 5.76
CA ALA A 94 1.47 -14.77 6.99
C ALA A 94 1.90 -13.48 7.66
N GLY A 95 1.51 -13.27 8.92
CA GLY A 95 2.00 -12.16 9.75
C GLY A 95 3.10 -12.66 10.69
N LEU A 96 4.25 -11.97 10.72
CA LEU A 96 5.32 -12.27 11.66
C LEU A 96 5.20 -11.36 12.89
N TYR A 97 5.10 -11.98 14.06
CA TYR A 97 5.30 -11.34 15.35
C TYR A 97 6.76 -11.57 15.76
N VAL A 98 7.55 -10.51 15.88
CA VAL A 98 8.90 -10.61 16.48
C VAL A 98 8.79 -10.17 17.93
N TYR A 99 8.88 -11.12 18.86
CA TYR A 99 9.21 -10.78 20.24
C TYR A 99 10.69 -10.36 20.27
N SER A 100 10.95 -9.08 20.48
CA SER A 100 12.31 -8.61 20.79
C SER A 100 12.71 -9.08 22.18
N TYR A 101 13.06 -10.36 22.33
CA TYR A 101 13.85 -10.87 23.43
C TYR A 101 15.00 -11.69 22.87
N ALA A 102 16.05 -10.99 22.45
CA ALA A 102 17.38 -11.56 22.25
C ALA A 102 18.31 -10.87 23.26
N PHE A 103 18.73 -11.62 24.29
CA PHE A 103 19.96 -11.34 25.05
C PHE A 103 21.10 -12.10 24.38
#